data_AF-A0A9E1RRG8-F1
#
_entry.id   AF-A0A9E1RRG8-F1
#
_cell.length_a   1.000
_cell.length_b   1.000
_cell.length_c   1.000
_cell.angle_alpha   90.00
_cell.angle_beta   90.00
_cell.angle_gamma   90.00
#
_symmetry.space_group_name_H-M   'P 1'
#
loop_
_entity.id
_entity.type
_entity.pdbx_description
1 polymer ?
#
loop_
_entity_poly.entity_id
_entity_poly.type
_entity_poly.pdbx_seq_one_letter_code
_entity_poly.pdbx_strand_id
1 'polypeptide(L)' 'MKTWLTERDYAFVVRDVMMDEEAGELLESHDIRTTPALQIGDQFVVGLDIPAMEAALADW' A
#
# COMPACT_ATOMS: atom_id res chain seq x y z
N MET A 1 -3.34 0.60 8.92
CA MET A 1 -3.60 0.57 7.46
C MET A 1 -4.66 -0.48 7.13
N LYS A 2 -4.40 -1.78 7.26
CA LYS A 2 -5.40 -2.85 7.01
C LYS A 2 -6.76 -2.59 7.68
N THR A 3 -6.76 -2.33 9.00
CA THR A 3 -7.99 -2.00 9.75
C THR A 3 -8.75 -0.81 9.17
N TRP A 4 -8.05 0.27 8.84
CA TRP A 4 -8.65 1.48 8.27
C TRP A 4 -9.31 1.23 6.91
N LEU A 5 -8.69 0.38 6.07
CA LEU A 5 -9.24 -0.03 4.77
C LEU A 5 -10.48 -0.93 4.96
N THR A 6 -10.41 -1.88 5.89
CA THR A 6 -11.53 -2.78 6.21
C THR A 6 -12.74 -2.04 6.77
N GLU A 7 -12.54 -1.09 7.68
CA GLU A 7 -13.62 -0.26 8.26
C GLU A 7 -14.35 0.61 7.23
N ARG A 8 -13.75 0.79 6.05
CA ARG A 8 -14.30 1.57 4.93
C ARG A 8 -14.73 0.69 3.75
N ASP A 9 -14.81 -0.63 3.97
CA ASP A 9 -15.26 -1.61 2.99
C ASP A 9 -14.41 -1.65 1.69
N TYR A 10 -13.14 -1.24 1.76
CA TYR A 10 -12.24 -1.40 0.62
C TYR A 10 -11.82 -2.86 0.46
N ALA A 11 -11.87 -3.36 -0.78
CA ALA A 11 -11.26 -4.62 -1.15
C ALA A 11 -9.75 -4.42 -1.37
N PHE A 12 -8.92 -5.25 -0.74
CA PHE A 12 -7.46 -5.22 -0.91
C PHE A 12 -6.86 -6.61 -0.77
N VAL A 13 -5.68 -6.80 -1.34
CA VAL A 13 -4.85 -8.00 -1.15
C VAL A 13 -3.67 -7.64 -0.27
N VAL A 14 -3.29 -8.54 0.63
CA VAL A 14 -2.10 -8.41 1.45
C VAL A 14 -1.00 -9.29 0.87
N ARG A 15 0.12 -8.68 0.50
CA ARG A 15 1.34 -9.37 0.08
C ARG A 15 2.38 -9.23 1.19
N ASP A 16 2.98 -10.34 1.61
CA ASP A 16 4.09 -10.33 2.58
C ASP A 16 5.40 -10.22 1.82
N VAL A 17 6.05 -9.07 1.87
CA VAL A 17 7.29 -8.77 1.12
C VAL A 17 8.46 -9.66 1.52
N MET A 18 8.40 -10.35 2.67
CA MET A 18 9.44 -11.30 3.09
C MET A 18 9.24 -12.69 2.47
N MET A 19 8.05 -12.96 1.91
CA MET A 19 7.67 -14.25 1.32
C MET A 19 7.37 -14.14 -0.19
N ASP A 20 7.02 -12.94 -0.64
CA ASP A 20 6.64 -12.61 -2.00
C ASP A 20 7.73 -11.74 -2.63
N GLU A 21 8.62 -12.40 -3.37
CA GLU A 21 9.79 -11.77 -4.00
C GLU A 21 9.37 -10.65 -4.96
N GLU A 22 8.34 -10.87 -5.78
CA GLU A 22 7.82 -9.86 -6.70
C GLU A 22 7.30 -8.61 -5.96
N ALA A 23 6.67 -8.79 -4.79
CA ALA A 23 6.25 -7.65 -3.97
C ALA A 23 7.44 -6.87 -3.41
N GLY A 24 8.50 -7.57 -3.00
CA GLY A 24 9.76 -6.97 -2.57
C GLY A 24 10.45 -6.17 -3.67
N GLU A 25 10.63 -6.79 -4.84
CA GLU A 25 11.23 -6.16 -6.03
C GLU A 25 10.43 -4.94 -6.48
N LEU A 26 9.10 -5.02 -6.43
CA LEU A 26 8.24 -3.88 -6.76
C LEU A 26 8.51 -2.69 -5.82
N LEU A 27 8.56 -2.90 -4.51
CA LEU A 27 8.88 -1.81 -3.58
C LEU A 27 10.29 -1.26 -3.80
N GLU A 28 11.29 -2.12 -4.03
CA GLU A 28 12.66 -1.69 -4.30
C GLU A 28 12.77 -0.85 -5.57
N SER A 29 12.05 -1.22 -6.64
CA SER A 29 12.04 -0.47 -7.91
C SER A 29 11.48 0.96 -7.77
N HIS A 30 10.69 1.20 -6.72
CA HIS A 30 10.14 2.51 -6.35
C HIS A 30 10.93 3.19 -5.20
N ASP A 31 12.11 2.68 -4.84
CA ASP A 31 12.97 3.11 -3.72
C ASP A 31 12.24 3.08 -2.34
N ILE A 32 11.24 2.21 -2.21
CA ILE A 32 10.51 1.98 -0.97
C ILE A 32 11.20 0.86 -0.19
N ARG A 33 11.69 1.19 1.01
CA ARG A 33 12.45 0.26 1.86
C ARG A 33 11.74 -0.09 3.17
N THR A 34 10.52 0.39 3.34
CA THR A 34 9.77 0.25 4.59
C THR A 34 8.35 -0.19 4.32
N THR A 35 7.84 -1.00 5.25
CA THR A 35 6.45 -1.44 5.30
C THR A 35 5.77 -0.85 6.55
N PRO A 36 4.43 -0.70 6.56
CA PRO A 36 3.48 -1.06 5.50
C PRO A 36 3.53 -0.09 4.31
N ALA A 37 3.29 -0.60 3.10
CA ALA A 37 3.09 0.21 1.90
C ALA A 37 1.76 -0.19 1.25
N LEU A 38 0.98 0.80 0.81
CA LEU A 38 -0.27 0.63 0.08
C LEU A 38 -0.07 1.05 -1.36
N GLN A 39 -0.29 0.11 -2.28
CA GLN A 39 -0.33 0.40 -3.71
C GLN A 39 -1.78 0.69 -4.13
N ILE A 40 -2.00 1.80 -4.85
CA ILE A 40 -3.29 2.20 -5.44
C ILE A 40 -3.00 2.55 -6.90
N GLY A 41 -3.34 1.67 -7.83
CA GLY A 41 -2.88 1.78 -9.21
C GLY A 41 -1.36 1.83 -9.29
N ASP A 42 -0.82 2.92 -9.87
CA ASP A 42 0.62 3.18 -10.00
C ASP A 42 1.21 3.99 -8.82
N GLN A 43 0.37 4.39 -7.86
CA GLN A 43 0.79 5.20 -6.71
C GLN A 43 1.06 4.33 -5.48
N PHE A 44 1.97 4.80 -4.63
CA PHE A 44 2.29 4.18 -3.35
C PHE A 44 2.13 5.16 -2.20
N VAL A 45 1.49 4.71 -1.13
CA VAL A 45 1.48 5.38 0.18
C VAL A 45 2.28 4.54 1.15
N VAL A 46 3.36 5.11 1.69
CA VAL A 46 4.28 4.41 2.60
C VAL A 46 3.99 4.82 4.04
N GLY A 47 3.82 3.83 4.91
CA GLY A 47 3.44 4.03 6.31
C GLY A 47 1.94 4.30 6.49
N LEU A 48 1.55 4.56 7.74
CA LEU A 48 0.16 4.90 8.06
C LEU A 48 -0.04 6.42 7.94
N ASP A 49 -0.30 6.89 6.73
CA ASP A 49 -0.62 8.29 6.43
C ASP A 49 -2.06 8.39 5.91
N ILE A 50 -3.00 8.72 6.81
CA ILE A 50 -4.43 8.77 6.48
C ILE A 50 -4.72 9.83 5.40
N PRO A 51 -4.25 11.10 5.51
CA PRO A 51 -4.45 12.09 4.46
C PRO A 51 -3.94 11.65 3.08
N ALA A 52 -2.74 11.05 3.01
CA ALA A 52 -2.20 10.58 1.74
C ALA A 52 -3.01 9.39 1.18
N MET A 53 -3.48 8.48 2.04
CA MET A 53 -4.37 7.38 1.65
C MET A 53 -5.70 7.90 1.10
N GLU A 54 -6.34 8.88 1.78
CA GLU A 54 -7.60 9.46 1.32
C GLU A 54 -7.43 10.19 -0.02
N ALA A 55 -6.35 10.94 -0.20
CA ALA A 55 -6.05 11.61 -1.46
C ALA A 55 -5.83 10.61 -2.61
N ALA A 56 -5.02 9.56 -2.38
CA ALA A 56 -4.75 8.56 -3.41
C ALA A 56 -5.98 7.72 -3.79
N LEU A 57 -6.86 7.43 -2.83
CA LEU A 57 -8.11 6.70 -3.07
C LEU A 57 -9.21 7.56 -3.71
N ALA A 58 -9.15 8.89 -3.59
CA ALA A 58 -10.14 9.79 -4.20
C ALA A 58 -10.04 9.82 -5.74
N ASP A 59 -8.87 9.48 -6.28
CA ASP A 59 -8.58 9.45 -7.72
C ASP A 59 -8.80 8.07 -8.37
N TRP A 60 -9.34 7.09 -7.63
CA TRP A 60 -9.48 5.67 -8.02
C TRP A 60 -10.94 5.22 -8.07
#